data_AF-A0A5N6SEN9-F1
#
_entry.id   AF-A0A5N6SEN9-F1
#
_cell.length_a   1.000
_cell.length_b   1.000
_cell.length_c   1.000
_cell.angle_alpha   90.00
_cell.angle_beta   90.00
_cell.angle_gamma   90.00
#
_symmetry.space_group_name_H-M   'P 1'
#
loop_
_entity.id
_entity.type
_entity.pdbx_description
1 polymer ?
#
loop_
_entity_poly.entity_id
_entity_poly.type
_entity_poly.pdbx_seq_one_letter_code
_entity_poly.pdbx_strand_id
1 'polypeptide(L)'
;MNAPDRYESFVLANGENKVEMEIDTRIPSSAIFTFNKEDHTLGNLIRSRLLQSSHVLFAAYKVPHPLVPKFELRVQTDGEITPKEAVIAACHELVRDLGILSREFTKEYELRKMVGATQQQQDGVQEGA
;
A
#
# COMPACT_ATOMS: atom_id res chain seq x y z
N MET A 1 12.69 -3.47 31.30
CA MET A 1 11.70 -4.47 30.84
C MET A 1 10.32 -3.81 30.80
N ASN A 2 10.07 -2.95 29.82
CA ASN A 2 8.76 -2.30 29.57
C ASN A 2 8.53 -2.12 28.05
N ALA A 3 9.32 -2.82 27.22
CA ALA A 3 9.14 -2.74 25.78
C ALA A 3 7.98 -3.68 25.42
N PRO A 4 7.02 -3.23 24.59
CA PRO A 4 5.94 -4.08 24.11
C PRO A 4 6.50 -5.21 23.24
N ASP A 5 5.73 -6.28 23.12
CA ASP A 5 6.11 -7.41 22.28
C ASP A 5 6.08 -7.01 20.80
N ARG A 6 7.08 -7.48 20.03
CA ARG A 6 7.23 -7.06 18.62
C ARG A 6 6.04 -7.41 17.74
N TYR A 7 5.32 -8.51 18.02
CA TYR A 7 4.17 -8.91 17.22
C TYR A 7 3.00 -7.93 17.34
N GLU A 8 2.93 -7.16 18.44
CA GLU A 8 1.89 -6.14 18.64
C GLU A 8 2.00 -5.01 17.61
N SER A 9 3.07 -4.94 16.81
CA SER A 9 3.20 -4.00 15.71
C SER A 9 2.29 -4.31 14.51
N PHE A 10 1.97 -5.59 14.27
CA PHE A 10 1.22 -6.02 13.09
C PHE A 10 0.01 -6.93 13.40
N VAL A 11 -0.06 -7.52 14.61
CA VAL A 11 -1.18 -8.34 15.05
C VAL A 11 -2.21 -7.48 15.79
N LEU A 12 -3.48 -7.58 15.39
CA LEU A 12 -4.60 -6.90 16.06
C LEU A 12 -4.87 -7.53 17.43
N ALA A 13 -5.19 -6.68 18.40
CA ALA A 13 -5.68 -7.14 19.70
C ALA A 13 -7.12 -7.68 19.59
N ASN A 14 -7.55 -8.47 20.58
CA ASN A 14 -8.91 -8.97 20.62
C ASN A 14 -9.93 -7.81 20.66
N GLY A 15 -10.81 -7.76 19.66
CA GLY A 15 -11.83 -6.72 19.53
C GLY A 15 -11.37 -5.43 18.84
N GLU A 16 -10.11 -5.36 18.38
CA GLU A 16 -9.59 -4.22 17.63
C GLU A 16 -9.94 -4.34 16.13
N ASN A 17 -10.58 -3.32 15.57
CA ASN A 17 -10.87 -3.26 14.15
C ASN A 17 -9.62 -2.86 13.36
N LYS A 18 -9.43 -3.42 12.16
CA LYS A 18 -8.31 -3.02 11.29
C LYS A 18 -8.43 -1.57 10.82
N VAL A 19 -9.65 -1.16 10.48
CA VAL A 19 -9.96 0.16 9.95
C VAL A 19 -11.18 0.70 10.68
N GLU A 20 -11.06 1.92 11.18
CA GLU A 20 -12.16 2.68 11.77
C GLU A 20 -12.36 3.95 10.94
N MET A 21 -13.61 4.38 10.78
CA MET A 21 -13.97 5.56 9.99
C MET A 21 -14.76 6.53 10.85
N GLU A 22 -14.32 7.76 10.87
CA GLU A 22 -15.01 8.89 11.50
C GLU A 22 -15.30 9.94 10.43
N ILE A 23 -16.54 10.42 10.37
CA ILE A 23 -16.91 11.52 9.47
C ILE A 23 -16.50 12.83 10.12
N ASP A 24 -15.70 13.65 9.44
CA ASP A 24 -15.29 14.94 9.96
C ASP A 24 -16.42 15.95 9.78
N THR A 25 -17.10 16.31 10.88
CA THR A 25 -18.24 17.23 10.85
C THR A 25 -17.84 18.68 10.56
N ARG A 26 -16.54 19.02 10.62
CA ARG A 26 -16.05 20.39 10.40
C ARG A 26 -15.88 20.73 8.93
N ILE A 27 -15.66 19.74 8.08
CA ILE A 27 -15.41 19.93 6.65
C ILE A 27 -16.36 19.02 5.86
N PRO A 28 -17.14 19.56 4.90
CA PRO A 28 -18.05 18.75 4.11
C PRO A 28 -17.29 17.69 3.30
N SER A 29 -17.92 16.54 3.11
CA SER A 29 -17.37 15.43 2.31
C SER A 29 -15.96 15.02 2.76
N SER A 30 -15.69 15.05 4.07
CA SER A 30 -14.42 14.63 4.64
C SER A 30 -14.61 13.50 5.66
N ALA A 31 -13.68 12.55 5.66
CA ALA A 31 -13.61 11.48 6.65
C ALA A 31 -12.17 11.22 7.06
N ILE A 32 -12.01 10.76 8.30
CA ILE A 32 -10.76 10.33 8.89
C ILE A 32 -10.84 8.81 9.07
N PHE A 33 -9.86 8.12 8.51
CA PHE A 33 -9.73 6.67 8.60
C PHE A 33 -8.54 6.34 9.49
N THR A 34 -8.77 5.58 10.56
CA THR A 34 -7.70 5.08 11.43
C THR A 34 -7.38 3.64 11.04
N PHE A 35 -6.15 3.40 10.64
CA PHE A 35 -5.64 2.06 10.30
C PHE A 35 -4.79 1.56 11.44
N ASN A 36 -5.25 0.50 12.10
CA ASN A 36 -4.55 -0.13 13.22
C ASN A 36 -3.56 -1.17 12.72
N LYS A 37 -2.42 -1.27 13.39
CA LYS A 37 -1.34 -2.22 13.09
C LYS A 37 -0.79 -2.06 11.67
N GLU A 38 -0.65 -0.82 11.25
CA GLU A 38 -0.12 -0.42 9.95
C GLU A 38 0.79 0.79 10.11
N ASP A 39 1.68 1.00 9.15
CA ASP A 39 2.69 2.04 9.19
C ASP A 39 2.73 2.90 7.91
N HIS A 40 3.84 3.63 7.73
CA HIS A 40 4.08 4.48 6.57
C HIS A 40 4.01 3.75 5.24
N THR A 41 4.22 2.43 5.21
CA THR A 41 4.17 1.61 3.99
C THR A 41 2.81 1.73 3.34
N LEU A 42 1.76 1.37 4.07
CA LEU A 42 0.40 1.41 3.56
C LEU A 42 -0.13 2.86 3.52
N GLY A 43 0.18 3.66 4.54
CA GLY A 43 -0.28 5.05 4.63
C GLY A 43 0.19 5.91 3.45
N ASN A 44 1.49 5.85 3.12
CA ASN A 44 2.04 6.61 2.01
C ASN A 44 1.56 6.10 0.65
N LEU A 45 1.42 4.78 0.50
CA LEU A 45 0.97 4.15 -0.74
C LEU A 45 -0.46 4.60 -1.09
N ILE A 46 -1.39 4.46 -0.15
CA ILE A 46 -2.80 4.85 -0.34
C ILE A 46 -2.92 6.35 -0.55
N ARG A 47 -2.23 7.17 0.27
CA ARG A 47 -2.24 8.63 0.14
C ARG A 47 -1.74 9.08 -1.24
N SER A 48 -0.68 8.47 -1.75
CA SER A 48 -0.13 8.82 -3.06
C SER A 48 -1.10 8.48 -4.19
N ARG A 49 -1.82 7.35 -4.10
CA ARG A 49 -2.84 6.99 -5.10
C ARG A 49 -4.05 7.90 -5.04
N LEU A 50 -4.54 8.22 -3.84
CA LEU A 50 -5.69 9.11 -3.67
C LEU A 50 -5.46 10.49 -4.31
N LEU A 51 -4.25 11.05 -4.19
CA LEU A 51 -3.90 12.33 -4.81
C LEU A 51 -3.86 12.30 -6.35
N GLN A 52 -3.88 11.12 -6.97
CA GLN A 52 -3.98 10.99 -8.44
C GLN A 52 -5.44 11.03 -8.92
N SER A 53 -6.41 10.84 -8.03
CA SER A 53 -7.84 10.87 -8.39
C SER A 53 -8.33 12.32 -8.52
N SER A 54 -9.06 12.61 -9.61
CA SER A 54 -9.64 13.94 -9.86
C SER A 54 -10.70 14.36 -8.84
N HIS A 55 -11.38 13.38 -8.22
CA HIS A 55 -12.47 13.62 -7.27
C HIS A 55 -11.99 13.84 -5.82
N VAL A 56 -10.68 13.66 -5.58
CA VAL A 56 -10.08 13.84 -4.25
C VAL A 56 -9.47 15.24 -4.17
N LEU A 57 -10.04 16.09 -3.32
CA LEU A 57 -9.56 17.44 -3.06
C LEU A 57 -8.40 17.46 -2.08
N PHE A 58 -8.42 16.55 -1.09
CA PHE A 58 -7.38 16.47 -0.07
C PHE A 58 -7.16 15.01 0.36
N ALA A 59 -5.89 14.60 0.44
CA ALA A 59 -5.49 13.35 1.06
C ALA A 59 -4.17 13.53 1.81
N ALA A 60 -4.19 13.27 3.11
CA ALA A 60 -3.00 13.29 3.95
C ALA A 60 -3.07 12.18 4.98
N TYR A 61 -1.91 11.60 5.30
CA TYR A 61 -1.79 10.63 6.38
C TYR A 61 -0.77 11.12 7.41
N LYS A 62 -0.94 10.70 8.66
CA LYS A 62 0.04 10.92 9.73
C LYS A 62 0.07 9.71 10.66
N VAL A 63 1.23 9.46 11.24
CA VAL A 63 1.39 8.54 12.38
C VAL A 63 1.36 9.41 13.63
N PRO A 64 0.32 9.33 14.49
CA PRO A 64 0.19 10.22 15.64
C PRO A 64 1.35 10.08 16.63
N HIS A 65 1.88 8.86 16.79
CA HIS A 65 3.01 8.59 17.67
C HIS A 65 3.78 7.34 17.20
N PRO A 66 5.11 7.35 17.13
CA PRO A 66 5.90 6.23 16.58
C PRO A 66 5.83 4.94 17.40
N LEU A 67 5.52 5.02 18.70
CA LEU A 67 5.35 3.84 19.56
C LEU A 67 4.00 3.12 19.36
N VAL A 68 3.04 3.75 18.68
CA VAL A 68 1.73 3.14 18.43
C VAL A 68 1.64 2.84 16.93
N PRO A 69 1.58 1.56 16.54
CA PRO A 69 1.53 1.15 15.13
C PRO A 69 0.15 1.44 14.55
N LYS A 70 -0.16 2.70 14.30
CA LYS A 70 -1.37 3.14 13.63
C LYS A 70 -1.13 4.42 12.85
N PHE A 71 -1.87 4.61 11.78
CA PHE A 71 -1.89 5.88 11.06
C PHE A 71 -3.32 6.38 10.86
N GLU A 72 -3.46 7.69 10.82
CA GLU A 72 -4.71 8.39 10.49
C GLU A 72 -4.59 8.93 9.06
N LEU A 73 -5.55 8.58 8.21
CA LEU A 73 -5.68 9.06 6.84
C LEU A 73 -6.92 9.94 6.74
N ARG A 74 -6.72 11.22 6.43
CA ARG A 74 -7.80 12.16 6.17
C ARG A 74 -8.00 12.28 4.66
N VAL A 75 -9.24 12.10 4.23
CA VAL A 75 -9.65 12.22 2.82
C VAL A 75 -10.78 13.22 2.73
N GLN A 76 -10.73 14.09 1.73
CA GLN A 76 -11.80 15.00 1.35
C GLN A 76 -12.06 14.85 -0.15
N THR A 77 -13.33 14.73 -0.51
CA THR A 77 -13.78 14.62 -1.89
C THR A 77 -14.59 15.84 -2.31
N ASP A 78 -14.84 15.98 -3.60
CA ASP A 78 -15.69 17.01 -4.21
C ASP A 78 -17.19 16.88 -3.86
N GLY A 79 -17.61 15.73 -3.34
CA GLY A 79 -18.99 15.42 -3.00
C GLY A 79 -19.74 14.62 -4.07
N GLU A 80 -19.16 14.39 -5.24
CA GLU A 80 -19.70 13.45 -6.24
C GLU A 80 -19.51 12.00 -5.78
N ILE A 81 -18.35 11.71 -5.18
CA ILE A 81 -18.06 10.43 -4.54
C ILE A 81 -17.85 10.61 -3.04
N THR A 82 -18.18 9.59 -2.25
CA THR A 82 -17.89 9.61 -0.83
C THR A 82 -16.40 9.35 -0.57
N PRO A 83 -15.82 9.87 0.53
CA PRO A 83 -14.44 9.57 0.91
C PRO A 83 -14.17 8.06 1.05
N LYS A 84 -15.18 7.30 1.48
CA LYS A 84 -15.10 5.84 1.60
C LYS A 84 -14.93 5.19 0.23
N GLU A 85 -15.73 5.59 -0.76
CA GLU A 85 -15.62 5.07 -2.13
C GLU A 85 -14.29 5.45 -2.76
N ALA A 86 -13.80 6.67 -2.54
CA ALA A 86 -12.49 7.11 -3.02
C ALA A 86 -11.35 6.20 -2.49
N VAL A 87 -11.36 5.86 -1.20
CA VAL A 87 -10.37 4.97 -0.59
C VAL A 87 -10.47 3.56 -1.17
N ILE A 88 -11.69 3.01 -1.33
CA ILE A 88 -11.89 1.67 -1.90
C ILE A 88 -11.41 1.62 -3.35
N ALA A 89 -11.74 2.62 -4.16
CA ALA A 89 -11.31 2.74 -5.54
C ALA A 89 -9.77 2.79 -5.63
N ALA A 90 -9.12 3.63 -4.81
CA ALA A 90 -7.67 3.72 -4.75
C ALA A 90 -7.02 2.36 -4.39
N CYS A 91 -7.60 1.61 -3.43
CA CYS A 91 -7.11 0.28 -3.08
C CYS A 91 -7.23 -0.71 -4.24
N HIS A 92 -8.37 -0.75 -4.94
CA HIS A 92 -8.55 -1.64 -6.10
C HIS A 92 -7.60 -1.33 -7.24
N GLU A 93 -7.34 -0.05 -7.49
CA GLU A 93 -6.36 0.40 -8.48
C GLU A 93 -4.94 0.01 -8.11
N LEU A 94 -4.55 0.21 -6.84
CA LEU A 94 -3.22 -0.22 -6.34
C LEU A 94 -3.01 -1.73 -6.49
N VAL A 95 -4.02 -2.54 -6.15
CA VAL A 95 -3.94 -4.01 -6.34
C VAL A 95 -3.75 -4.37 -7.81
N ARG A 96 -4.43 -3.66 -8.72
CA ARG A 96 -4.27 -3.86 -10.17
C ARG A 96 -2.87 -3.47 -10.63
N ASP A 97 -2.36 -2.32 -10.22
CA ASP A 97 -1.04 -1.81 -10.59
C ASP A 97 0.07 -2.75 -10.10
N LEU A 98 0.01 -3.20 -8.85
CA LEU A 98 0.94 -4.20 -8.30
C LEU A 98 0.83 -5.55 -9.02
N GLY A 99 -0.39 -5.94 -9.41
CA GLY A 99 -0.61 -7.15 -10.22
C GLY A 99 0.04 -7.06 -11.60
N ILE A 100 -0.01 -5.90 -12.26
CA ILE A 100 0.69 -5.66 -13.54
C ILE A 100 2.21 -5.73 -13.31
N LEU A 101 2.73 -5.03 -12.31
CA LEU A 101 4.15 -5.03 -11.97
C LEU A 101 4.67 -6.46 -11.74
N SER A 102 3.96 -7.26 -10.93
CA SER A 102 4.35 -8.64 -10.63
C SER A 102 4.43 -9.51 -11.89
N ARG A 103 3.47 -9.38 -12.81
CA ARG A 103 3.47 -10.14 -14.07
C ARG A 103 4.60 -9.73 -15.00
N GLU A 104 4.78 -8.43 -15.23
CA GLU A 104 5.83 -7.93 -16.13
C GLU A 104 7.22 -8.23 -15.55
N PHE A 105 7.40 -8.10 -14.23
CA PHE A 105 8.65 -8.47 -13.57
C PHE A 105 8.96 -9.96 -13.72
N THR A 106 7.98 -10.83 -13.47
CA THR A 106 8.16 -12.29 -13.59
C THR A 106 8.48 -12.69 -15.03
N LYS A 107 7.78 -12.09 -16.00
CA LYS A 107 8.03 -12.32 -17.42
C LYS A 107 9.46 -11.96 -17.82
N GLU A 108 9.93 -10.77 -17.45
CA GLU A 108 11.28 -10.32 -17.77
C GLU A 108 12.34 -11.17 -17.05
N TYR A 109 12.08 -11.57 -15.80
CA TYR A 109 12.96 -12.44 -15.04
C TYR A 109 13.16 -13.80 -15.72
N GLU A 110 12.07 -14.46 -16.14
CA GLU A 110 12.16 -15.76 -16.82
C GLU A 110 12.83 -15.66 -18.19
N LEU A 111 12.56 -14.59 -18.96
CA LEU A 111 13.22 -14.35 -20.25
C LEU A 111 14.75 -14.23 -20.08
N ARG A 112 15.22 -13.46 -19.09
CA ARG A 112 16.67 -13.30 -18.84
C ARG A 112 17.33 -14.56 -18.31
N LYS A 113 16.62 -15.32 -17.48
CA LYS A 113 17.10 -16.62 -16.98
C LYS A 113 17.35 -17.60 -18.12
N MET A 114 16.46 -17.64 -19.11
CA MET A 114 16.65 -18.48 -20.30
C MET A 114 17.89 -18.05 -21.10
N VAL A 115 18.06 -16.75 -21.36
CA VAL A 115 19.24 -16.22 -22.10
C VAL A 115 20.56 -16.53 -21.38
N GLY A 116 20.61 -16.37 -20.06
CA GLY A 116 21.82 -16.68 -19.26
C GLY A 116 22.18 -18.16 -19.27
N ALA A 117 21.20 -19.06 -19.32
CA ALA A 117 21.44 -20.50 -19.43
C ALA A 117 22.01 -20.90 -20.81
N THR A 118 21.58 -20.23 -21.88
CA THR A 118 22.10 -20.49 -23.24
C THR A 118 23.54 -20.02 -23.42
N GLN A 119 23.95 -18.93 -22.77
CA GLN A 119 25.33 -18.44 -22.79
C GLN A 119 26.29 -19.40 -22.07
N GLN A 120 25.89 -19.96 -20.92
CA GLN A 120 26.70 -20.97 -20.21
C GLN A 120 26.89 -22.27 -21.00
N GLN A 121 25.92 -22.67 -21.83
CA GLN A 121 26.07 -23.83 -22.72
C GLN A 121 26.98 -23.56 -23.92
N GLN A 122 27.06 -22.32 -24.42
CA GLN A 122 27.97 -22.00 -25.53
C GLN A 122 29.43 -21.87 -25.09
N ASP A 123 29.69 -21.27 -23.92
CA ASP A 123 31.06 -21.17 -23.38
C ASP A 123 31.64 -22.54 -22.99
N GLY A 124 30.81 -23.46 -22.47
CA GLY A 124 31.23 -24.82 -22.13
C GLY A 124 31.55 -25.73 -23.33
N VAL A 125 31.16 -25.35 -24.55
CA VAL A 125 31.45 -26.11 -25.78
C VAL A 125 32.75 -25.64 -26.44
N GLN A 126 33.20 -24.40 -26.21
CA GLN A 126 34.45 -23.88 -26.78
C GLN A 126 35.72 -24.28 -26.01
N GLU A 127 35.64 -24.60 -24.71
CA GLU A 127 36.81 -25.04 -23.92
C GLU A 127 37.13 -26.55 -24.08
N GLY A 128 36.33 -27.29 -24.85
CA GLY A 128 36.46 -28.75 -25.04
C GLY A 128 37.01 -29.22 -26.39
N ALA A 129 37.53 -28.32 -27.24
CA ALA A 129 38.08 -28.63 -28.56
C ALA A 129 39.59 -28.32 -28.68
#